data_AF-A0A850LP02-F1
#
_entry.id   AF-A0A850LP02-F1
#
_cell.length_a   1.000
_cell.length_b   1.000
_cell.length_c   1.000
_cell.angle_alpha   90.00
_cell.angle_beta   90.00
_cell.angle_gamma   90.00
#
_symmetry.space_group_name_H-M   'P 1'
#
loop_
_entity.id
_entity.type
_entity.pdbx_description
1 polymer ?
#
loop_
_entity_poly.entity_id
_entity_poly.type
_entity_poly.pdbx_seq_one_letter_code
_entity_poly.pdbx_strand_id
1 'polypeptide(L)'
;MVKNKRKSEELSIAEATRRIIQSKPSLIDGIKQGVVNFSALALSINPEVTKLIGRKEKKIQIDAIKMALMRYSDEIKEKWKILEEDIVEVIADSKLELKNELTVINFRQSVFFEGISLTELMEGTDFFQLIQGTNSFTLVVDARAQDRIIEKLTKKNILMVKGDQSALIVVSPLKIIEVPGIVAYLTDLFARNSINITQFMSCHTDTIFVVSREDSL
;
A
#
# COMPACT_ATOMS: atom_id res chain seq x y z
N MET A 1 -15.69 24.28 -43.21
CA MET A 1 -16.69 24.38 -42.11
C MET A 1 -16.92 23.00 -41.52
N VAL A 2 -16.28 22.65 -40.40
CA VAL A 2 -16.80 21.68 -39.42
C VAL A 2 -16.24 22.08 -38.05
N LYS A 3 -16.99 22.87 -37.28
CA LYS A 3 -16.67 23.16 -35.88
C LYS A 3 -17.10 21.95 -35.05
N ASN A 4 -16.15 21.13 -34.63
CA ASN A 4 -16.42 20.04 -33.69
C ASN A 4 -16.54 20.63 -32.27
N LYS A 5 -17.76 21.08 -31.90
CA LYS A 5 -18.10 21.46 -30.53
C LYS A 5 -18.14 20.18 -29.67
N ARG A 6 -17.04 19.86 -28.97
CA ARG A 6 -17.13 19.04 -27.77
C ARG A 6 -17.98 19.82 -26.75
N LYS A 7 -19.27 19.50 -26.65
CA LYS A 7 -20.09 19.84 -25.48
C LYS A 7 -19.37 19.21 -24.28
N SER A 8 -18.78 20.02 -23.41
CA SER A 8 -18.41 19.58 -22.07
C SER A 8 -19.69 19.09 -21.40
N GLU A 9 -19.81 17.78 -21.14
CA GLU A 9 -20.92 17.25 -20.36
C GLU A 9 -20.98 17.98 -19.01
N GLU A 10 -22.12 18.60 -18.70
CA GLU A 10 -22.32 19.20 -17.38
C GLU A 10 -22.19 18.11 -16.32
N LEU A 11 -21.24 18.29 -15.40
CA LEU A 11 -21.01 17.36 -14.30
C LEU A 11 -22.28 17.25 -13.45
N SER A 12 -22.82 16.03 -13.28
CA SER A 12 -24.01 15.81 -12.46
C SER A 12 -23.69 15.96 -10.96
N ILE A 13 -24.71 16.23 -10.14
CA ILE A 13 -24.55 16.28 -8.66
C ILE A 13 -24.04 14.94 -8.13
N ALA A 14 -24.52 13.84 -8.70
CA ALA A 14 -24.09 12.50 -8.33
C ALA A 14 -22.60 12.28 -8.60
N GLU A 15 -22.14 12.64 -9.80
CA GLU A 15 -20.76 12.46 -10.20
C GLU A 15 -19.82 13.42 -9.45
N ALA A 16 -20.22 14.66 -9.23
CA ALA A 16 -19.47 15.61 -8.41
C ALA A 16 -19.33 15.12 -6.96
N THR A 17 -20.43 14.61 -6.38
CA THR A 17 -20.43 14.02 -5.04
C THR A 17 -19.49 12.82 -4.96
N ARG A 18 -19.57 11.90 -5.94
CA ARG A 18 -18.68 10.73 -6.02
C ARG A 18 -17.21 11.13 -6.03
N ARG A 19 -16.81 12.09 -6.88
CA ARG A 19 -15.42 12.56 -6.98
C ARG A 19 -14.89 13.14 -5.67
N ILE A 20 -15.71 13.90 -4.94
CA ILE A 20 -15.32 14.48 -3.64
C ILE A 20 -15.13 13.39 -2.59
N ILE A 21 -15.98 12.36 -2.58
CA ILE A 21 -15.81 11.24 -1.65
C ILE A 21 -14.59 10.41 -2.03
N GLN A 22 -14.35 10.16 -3.31
CA GLN A 22 -13.18 9.41 -3.79
C GLN A 22 -11.84 10.08 -3.45
N SER A 23 -11.80 11.41 -3.33
CA SER A 23 -10.59 12.13 -2.93
C SER A 23 -10.32 12.11 -1.42
N LYS A 24 -11.23 11.54 -0.61
CA LYS A 24 -11.17 11.55 0.86
C LYS A 24 -11.26 10.12 1.42
N PRO A 25 -10.14 9.36 1.46
CA PRO A 25 -10.12 7.97 1.90
C PRO A 25 -10.77 7.72 3.27
N SER A 26 -10.53 8.59 4.26
CA SER A 26 -11.13 8.46 5.59
C SER A 26 -12.66 8.51 5.61
N LEU A 27 -13.29 9.23 4.67
CA LEU A 27 -14.75 9.22 4.53
C LEU A 27 -15.25 7.92 3.91
N ILE A 28 -14.51 7.36 2.97
CA ILE A 28 -14.83 6.05 2.38
C ILE A 28 -14.83 4.99 3.48
N ASP A 29 -13.84 5.01 4.38
CA ASP A 29 -13.75 4.06 5.49
C ASP A 29 -14.94 4.20 6.45
N GLY A 30 -15.30 5.43 6.82
CA GLY A 30 -16.52 5.67 7.62
C GLY A 30 -17.81 5.22 6.92
N ILE A 31 -17.90 5.37 5.59
CA ILE A 31 -19.04 4.91 4.79
C ILE A 31 -19.12 3.37 4.81
N LYS A 32 -18.00 2.68 4.57
CA LYS A 32 -17.91 1.21 4.63
C LYS A 32 -18.38 0.68 5.99
N GLN A 33 -17.95 1.33 7.07
CA GLN A 33 -18.34 0.97 8.44
C GLN A 33 -19.77 1.38 8.82
N GLY A 34 -20.45 2.18 7.99
CA GLY A 34 -21.82 2.63 8.25
C GLY A 34 -21.95 3.66 9.37
N VAL A 35 -20.87 4.34 9.76
CA VAL A 35 -20.83 5.31 10.87
C VAL A 35 -21.04 6.76 10.44
N VAL A 36 -21.21 7.01 9.14
CA VAL A 36 -21.32 8.36 8.56
C VAL A 36 -22.75 8.90 8.63
N ASN A 37 -22.90 10.11 9.17
CA ASN A 37 -24.15 10.88 9.06
C ASN A 37 -24.23 11.59 7.70
N PHE A 38 -25.01 11.04 6.77
CA PHE A 38 -25.13 11.61 5.42
C PHE A 38 -25.76 13.00 5.36
N SER A 39 -26.63 13.37 6.30
CA SER A 39 -27.19 14.72 6.35
C SER A 39 -26.09 15.74 6.69
N ALA A 40 -25.25 15.44 7.70
CA ALA A 40 -24.13 16.29 8.09
C ALA A 40 -23.05 16.33 7.00
N LEU A 41 -22.75 15.18 6.39
CA LEU A 41 -21.76 15.11 5.32
C LEU A 41 -22.21 15.89 4.08
N ALA A 42 -23.48 15.81 3.69
CA ALA A 42 -24.02 16.57 2.56
C ALA A 42 -23.88 18.08 2.75
N LEU A 43 -24.12 18.59 3.96
CA LEU A 43 -23.89 19.98 4.32
C LEU A 43 -22.41 20.36 4.20
N SER A 44 -21.53 19.52 4.74
CA SER A 44 -20.07 19.74 4.72
C SER A 44 -19.50 19.81 3.30
N ILE A 45 -19.93 18.94 2.39
CA ILE A 45 -19.36 18.88 1.03
C ILE A 45 -20.10 19.77 0.01
N ASN A 46 -21.23 20.37 0.36
CA ASN A 46 -22.02 21.20 -0.55
C ASN A 46 -21.20 22.32 -1.24
N PRO A 47 -20.31 23.05 -0.54
CA PRO A 47 -19.48 24.08 -1.20
C PRO A 47 -18.57 23.49 -2.28
N GLU A 48 -17.96 22.33 -2.01
CA GLU A 48 -17.08 21.64 -2.96
C GLU A 48 -17.86 21.11 -4.17
N VAL A 49 -19.04 20.51 -3.94
CA VAL A 49 -19.94 20.04 -5.02
C VAL A 49 -20.36 21.21 -5.91
N THR A 50 -20.76 22.33 -5.31
CA THR A 50 -21.20 23.52 -6.05
C THR A 50 -20.08 24.11 -6.89
N LYS A 51 -18.86 24.18 -6.33
CA LYS A 51 -17.66 24.63 -7.04
C LYS A 51 -17.33 23.72 -8.23
N LEU A 52 -17.38 22.40 -8.05
CA LEU A 52 -17.05 21.41 -9.08
C LEU A 52 -18.01 21.44 -10.28
N ILE A 53 -19.31 21.65 -10.03
CA ILE A 53 -20.31 21.69 -11.10
C ILE A 53 -20.30 23.04 -11.84
N GLY A 54 -19.73 24.10 -11.25
CA GLY A 54 -19.63 25.42 -11.87
C GLY A 54 -20.96 26.18 -11.94
N ARG A 55 -22.00 25.73 -11.22
CA ARG A 55 -23.28 26.43 -11.11
C ARG A 55 -23.17 27.57 -10.11
N LYS A 56 -22.67 28.72 -10.56
CA LYS A 56 -22.53 29.93 -9.73
C LYS A 56 -23.87 30.53 -9.27
N GLU A 57 -24.98 30.24 -9.99
CA GLU A 57 -26.27 30.92 -9.77
C GLU A 57 -27.39 30.00 -9.26
N LYS A 58 -27.21 28.67 -9.28
CA LYS A 58 -28.20 27.70 -8.77
C LYS A 58 -27.70 27.05 -7.49
N LYS A 59 -28.38 27.34 -6.38
CA LYS A 59 -28.16 26.67 -5.09
C LYS A 59 -28.46 25.17 -5.26
N ILE A 60 -27.45 24.33 -5.07
CA ILE A 60 -27.62 22.88 -5.08
C ILE A 60 -28.36 22.48 -3.81
N GLN A 61 -29.47 21.75 -3.96
CA GLN A 61 -30.24 21.24 -2.82
C GLN A 61 -29.43 20.20 -2.05
N ILE A 62 -29.41 20.33 -0.72
CA ILE A 62 -28.70 19.40 0.17
C ILE A 62 -29.25 17.98 0.03
N ASP A 63 -30.57 17.83 -0.11
CA ASP A 63 -31.21 16.52 -0.27
C ASP A 63 -30.73 15.78 -1.53
N ALA A 64 -30.42 16.52 -2.62
CA ALA A 64 -29.87 15.90 -3.83
C ALA A 64 -28.46 15.33 -3.60
N ILE A 65 -27.62 16.02 -2.81
CA ILE A 65 -26.29 15.53 -2.42
C ILE A 65 -26.45 14.34 -1.47
N LYS A 66 -27.33 14.42 -0.49
CA LYS A 66 -27.62 13.33 0.44
C LYS A 66 -28.07 12.06 -0.28
N MET A 67 -29.00 12.17 -1.23
CA MET A 67 -29.44 11.04 -2.05
C MET A 67 -28.32 10.47 -2.91
N ALA A 68 -27.45 11.32 -3.46
CA ALA A 68 -26.26 10.87 -4.17
C ALA A 68 -25.27 10.12 -3.25
N LEU A 69 -25.06 10.61 -2.03
CA LEU A 69 -24.21 9.96 -1.01
C LEU A 69 -24.77 8.59 -0.61
N MET A 70 -26.07 8.48 -0.34
CA MET A 70 -26.70 7.22 0.05
C MET A 70 -26.55 6.16 -1.04
N ARG A 71 -26.90 6.50 -2.29
CA ARG A 71 -26.72 5.58 -3.42
C ARG A 71 -25.26 5.16 -3.61
N TYR A 72 -24.34 6.11 -3.52
CA TYR A 72 -22.92 5.77 -3.67
C TYR A 72 -22.39 4.94 -2.49
N SER A 73 -22.89 5.17 -1.28
CA SER A 73 -22.60 4.35 -0.11
C SER A 73 -23.01 2.89 -0.33
N ASP A 74 -24.20 2.65 -0.87
CA ASP A 74 -24.67 1.28 -1.13
C ASP A 74 -23.75 0.57 -2.13
N GLU A 75 -23.36 1.25 -3.21
CA GLU A 75 -22.39 0.73 -4.19
C GLU A 75 -21.00 0.44 -3.55
N ILE A 76 -20.52 1.33 -2.65
CA ILE A 76 -19.25 1.14 -1.94
C ILE A 76 -19.33 -0.10 -1.05
N LYS A 77 -20.41 -0.24 -0.28
CA LYS A 77 -20.58 -1.33 0.69
C LYS A 77 -20.68 -2.69 -0.01
N GLU A 78 -21.41 -2.77 -1.12
CA GLU A 78 -21.52 -4.00 -1.90
C GLU A 78 -20.16 -4.43 -2.46
N LYS A 79 -19.42 -3.51 -3.09
CA LYS A 79 -18.07 -3.78 -3.60
C LYS A 79 -17.09 -4.14 -2.48
N TRP A 80 -17.18 -3.44 -1.36
CA TRP A 80 -16.34 -3.68 -0.20
C TRP A 80 -16.57 -5.07 0.37
N LYS A 81 -17.83 -5.50 0.50
CA LYS A 81 -18.17 -6.82 1.03
C LYS A 81 -17.55 -7.94 0.20
N ILE A 82 -17.67 -7.88 -1.12
CA ILE A 82 -17.08 -8.87 -2.04
C ILE A 82 -15.56 -8.88 -1.87
N LEU A 83 -14.94 -7.69 -1.84
CA LEU A 83 -13.50 -7.57 -1.66
C LEU A 83 -13.02 -8.13 -0.31
N GLU A 84 -13.77 -7.89 0.76
CA GLU A 84 -13.49 -8.38 2.09
C GLU A 84 -13.55 -9.91 2.14
N GLU A 85 -14.55 -10.52 1.48
CA GLU A 85 -14.64 -11.97 1.31
C GLU A 85 -13.42 -12.54 0.57
N ASP A 86 -13.01 -11.90 -0.54
CA ASP A 86 -11.83 -12.31 -1.30
C ASP A 86 -10.52 -12.19 -0.50
N ILE A 87 -10.35 -11.11 0.27
CA ILE A 87 -9.18 -10.91 1.14
C ILE A 87 -9.13 -11.99 2.21
N VAL A 88 -10.27 -12.26 2.88
CA VAL A 88 -10.36 -13.28 3.92
C VAL A 88 -10.03 -14.66 3.38
N GLU A 89 -10.55 -15.01 2.21
CA GLU A 89 -10.26 -16.29 1.54
C GLU A 89 -8.76 -16.45 1.27
N VAL A 90 -8.12 -15.45 0.65
CA VAL A 90 -6.69 -15.51 0.34
C VAL A 90 -5.86 -15.68 1.61
N ILE A 91 -6.15 -14.90 2.65
CA ILE A 91 -5.40 -14.96 3.91
C ILE A 91 -5.62 -16.29 4.65
N ALA A 92 -6.84 -16.83 4.62
CA ALA A 92 -7.15 -18.11 5.25
C ALA A 92 -6.38 -19.28 4.60
N ASP A 93 -6.15 -19.19 3.29
CA ASP A 93 -5.40 -20.19 2.52
C ASP A 93 -3.88 -19.91 2.48
N SER A 94 -3.41 -18.82 3.11
CA SER A 94 -1.99 -18.49 3.21
C SER A 94 -1.28 -19.26 4.31
N LYS A 95 0.02 -19.49 4.12
CA LYS A 95 0.94 -20.00 5.14
C LYS A 95 1.84 -18.89 5.64
N LEU A 96 2.10 -18.90 6.94
CA LEU A 96 3.01 -17.95 7.59
C LEU A 96 4.35 -18.65 7.86
N GLU A 97 5.44 -18.03 7.41
CA GLU A 97 6.80 -18.45 7.76
C GLU A 97 7.55 -17.30 8.42
N LEU A 98 8.42 -17.63 9.38
CA LEU A 98 9.27 -16.66 10.07
C LEU A 98 10.73 -17.02 9.82
N LYS A 99 11.52 -16.06 9.35
CA LYS A 99 12.98 -16.15 9.24
C LYS A 99 13.62 -15.13 10.16
N ASN A 100 14.35 -15.62 11.15
CA ASN A 100 15.04 -14.80 12.13
C ASN A 100 16.51 -14.61 11.72
N GLU A 101 17.22 -13.80 12.51
CA GLU A 101 18.67 -13.58 12.35
C GLU A 101 19.02 -13.02 10.98
N LEU A 102 18.29 -11.99 10.57
CA LEU A 102 18.53 -11.26 9.33
C LEU A 102 19.20 -9.91 9.62
N THR A 103 19.93 -9.42 8.62
CA THR A 103 20.47 -8.07 8.57
C THR A 103 19.98 -7.37 7.30
N VAL A 104 19.62 -6.09 7.43
CA VAL A 104 19.32 -5.18 6.32
C VAL A 104 20.52 -4.26 6.09
N ILE A 105 21.08 -4.29 4.89
CA ILE A 105 22.23 -3.48 4.47
C ILE A 105 21.80 -2.58 3.32
N ASN A 106 21.91 -1.27 3.48
CA ASN A 106 21.72 -0.30 2.40
C ASN A 106 23.08 0.16 1.87
N PHE A 107 23.24 0.19 0.56
CA PHE A 107 24.47 0.66 -0.08
C PHE A 107 24.22 1.40 -1.40
N ARG A 108 25.19 2.20 -1.84
CA ARG A 108 25.12 2.97 -3.09
C ARG A 108 25.15 2.06 -4.30
N GLN A 109 24.45 2.42 -5.37
CA GLN A 109 24.48 1.66 -6.63
C GLN A 109 25.88 1.60 -7.28
N SER A 110 26.78 2.52 -6.91
CA SER A 110 28.14 2.59 -7.44
C SER A 110 28.99 1.34 -7.17
N VAL A 111 28.58 0.50 -6.22
CA VAL A 111 29.31 -0.73 -5.88
C VAL A 111 29.43 -1.73 -7.04
N PHE A 112 28.44 -1.76 -7.94
CA PHE A 112 28.49 -2.65 -9.11
C PHE A 112 29.49 -2.16 -10.17
N PHE A 113 29.80 -0.85 -10.19
CA PHE A 113 30.92 -0.32 -11.00
C PHE A 113 32.29 -0.61 -10.37
N GLU A 114 32.33 -0.94 -9.08
CA GLU A 114 33.56 -1.34 -8.36
C GLU A 114 33.87 -2.85 -8.51
N GLY A 115 33.08 -3.58 -9.31
CA GLY A 115 33.35 -4.97 -9.67
C GLY A 115 32.72 -6.03 -8.76
N ILE A 116 31.87 -5.63 -7.80
CA ILE A 116 31.15 -6.58 -6.94
C ILE A 116 30.10 -7.33 -7.75
N SER A 117 30.17 -8.67 -7.75
CA SER A 117 29.19 -9.52 -8.41
C SER A 117 28.01 -9.89 -7.49
N LEU A 118 26.83 -10.14 -8.07
CA LEU A 118 25.68 -10.65 -7.30
C LEU A 118 25.96 -12.01 -6.68
N THR A 119 26.67 -12.88 -7.41
CA THR A 119 27.09 -14.21 -6.95
C THR A 119 27.92 -14.12 -5.67
N GLU A 120 28.82 -13.13 -5.58
CA GLU A 120 29.61 -12.90 -4.36
C GLU A 120 28.76 -12.50 -3.16
N LEU A 121 27.66 -11.78 -3.37
CA LEU A 121 26.75 -11.38 -2.30
C LEU A 121 25.87 -12.56 -1.85
N MET A 122 25.40 -13.38 -2.80
CA MET A 122 24.53 -14.54 -2.56
C MET A 122 25.26 -15.76 -1.98
N GLU A 123 26.57 -15.86 -2.15
CA GLU A 123 27.34 -17.03 -1.74
C GLU A 123 27.17 -17.35 -0.24
N GLY A 124 26.66 -18.55 0.06
CA GLY A 124 26.50 -19.06 1.43
C GLY A 124 25.35 -18.45 2.22
N THR A 125 24.39 -17.78 1.58
CA THR A 125 23.17 -17.26 2.21
C THR A 125 21.98 -18.15 1.93
N ASP A 126 21.22 -18.52 2.96
CA ASP A 126 19.95 -19.24 2.84
C ASP A 126 18.79 -18.27 2.53
N PHE A 127 18.90 -17.04 3.02
CA PHE A 127 17.97 -15.94 2.74
C PHE A 127 18.71 -14.80 2.03
N PHE A 128 18.21 -14.40 0.86
CA PHE A 128 18.80 -13.33 0.06
C PHE A 128 17.72 -12.54 -0.67
N GLN A 129 17.70 -11.23 -0.45
CA GLN A 129 16.84 -10.31 -1.19
C GLN A 129 17.60 -9.05 -1.52
N LEU A 130 17.68 -8.72 -2.80
CA LEU A 130 18.29 -7.48 -3.29
C LEU A 130 17.22 -6.61 -3.95
N ILE A 131 17.04 -5.41 -3.43
CA ILE A 131 16.03 -4.45 -3.87
C ILE A 131 16.73 -3.20 -4.36
N GLN A 132 16.42 -2.77 -5.59
CA GLN A 132 16.91 -1.51 -6.14
C GLN A 132 15.96 -0.36 -5.78
N GLY A 133 16.45 0.59 -4.99
CA GLY A 133 15.83 1.91 -4.85
C GLY A 133 16.35 2.89 -5.91
N THR A 134 15.86 4.12 -5.91
CA THR A 134 16.24 5.15 -6.90
C THR A 134 17.76 5.42 -6.92
N ASN A 135 18.39 5.46 -5.74
CA ASN A 135 19.81 5.84 -5.59
C ASN A 135 20.64 4.83 -4.77
N SER A 136 20.02 3.74 -4.31
CA SER A 136 20.64 2.75 -3.43
C SER A 136 20.12 1.36 -3.75
N PHE A 137 20.82 0.36 -3.23
CA PHE A 137 20.31 -0.99 -3.07
C PHE A 137 20.07 -1.28 -1.60
N THR A 138 19.06 -2.09 -1.33
CA THR A 138 18.83 -2.72 -0.03
C THR A 138 19.07 -4.21 -0.18
N LEU A 139 19.87 -4.78 0.70
CA LEU A 139 20.14 -6.19 0.78
C LEU A 139 19.62 -6.72 2.12
N VAL A 140 18.75 -7.71 2.08
CA VAL A 140 18.29 -8.46 3.25
C VAL A 140 18.87 -9.86 3.18
N VAL A 141 19.66 -10.23 4.18
CA VAL A 141 20.44 -11.48 4.19
C VAL A 141 20.52 -12.06 5.59
N ASP A 142 20.92 -13.33 5.70
CA ASP A 142 21.34 -13.92 6.98
C ASP A 142 22.39 -13.05 7.67
N ALA A 143 22.21 -12.80 8.97
CA ALA A 143 23.13 -12.00 9.79
C ALA A 143 24.56 -12.56 9.79
N ARG A 144 24.69 -13.89 9.66
CA ARG A 144 25.98 -14.60 9.53
C ARG A 144 26.80 -14.16 8.30
N ALA A 145 26.15 -13.64 7.26
CA ALA A 145 26.82 -13.15 6.06
C ALA A 145 27.22 -11.66 6.14
N GLN A 146 26.79 -10.94 7.18
CA GLN A 146 26.97 -9.49 7.30
C GLN A 146 28.43 -9.07 7.17
N ASP A 147 29.33 -9.63 7.99
CA ASP A 147 30.72 -9.17 8.05
C ASP A 147 31.44 -9.41 6.72
N ARG A 148 31.23 -10.59 6.11
CA ARG A 148 31.72 -10.94 4.77
C ARG A 148 31.25 -9.95 3.71
N ILE A 149 29.97 -9.55 3.75
CA ILE A 149 29.40 -8.59 2.79
C ILE A 149 29.97 -7.19 3.03
N ILE A 150 30.11 -6.76 4.29
CA ILE A 150 30.70 -5.47 4.65
C ILE A 150 32.17 -5.38 4.20
N GLU A 151 32.94 -6.47 4.29
CA GLU A 151 34.32 -6.50 3.80
C GLU A 151 34.42 -6.32 2.29
N LYS A 152 33.49 -6.91 1.53
CA LYS A 152 33.42 -6.75 0.08
C LYS A 152 32.95 -5.35 -0.32
N LEU A 153 32.11 -4.71 0.48
CA LEU A 153 31.62 -3.36 0.25
C LEU A 153 32.62 -2.31 0.76
N THR A 154 33.08 -1.40 -0.09
CA THR A 154 33.87 -0.26 0.39
C THR A 154 33.07 0.54 1.44
N LYS A 155 33.62 0.79 2.64
CA LYS A 155 32.93 1.52 3.74
C LYS A 155 32.22 2.80 3.29
N LYS A 156 32.77 3.53 2.31
CA LYS A 156 32.19 4.76 1.72
C LYS A 156 30.84 4.55 1.03
N ASN A 157 30.56 3.32 0.60
CA ASN A 157 29.37 2.95 -0.17
C ASN A 157 28.26 2.40 0.72
N ILE A 158 28.55 2.03 1.97
CA ILE A 158 27.55 1.57 2.93
C ILE A 158 26.80 2.81 3.47
N LEU A 159 25.48 2.77 3.37
CA LEU A 159 24.58 3.83 3.83
C LEU A 159 23.99 3.52 5.19
N MET A 160 23.68 2.24 5.44
CA MET A 160 23.08 1.78 6.69
C MET A 160 23.30 0.28 6.84
N VAL A 161 23.53 -0.17 8.07
CA VAL A 161 23.43 -1.58 8.47
C VAL A 161 22.48 -1.65 9.64
N LYS A 162 21.47 -2.52 9.55
CA LYS A 162 20.50 -2.76 10.61
C LYS A 162 20.40 -4.26 10.85
N GLY A 163 21.00 -4.71 11.95
CA GLY A 163 20.93 -6.10 12.43
C GLY A 163 19.65 -6.38 13.20
N ASP A 164 19.59 -7.57 13.80
CA ASP A 164 18.46 -8.04 14.63
C ASP A 164 17.11 -7.87 13.94
N GLN A 165 17.05 -8.26 12.67
CA GLN A 165 15.81 -8.25 11.89
C GLN A 165 15.26 -9.66 11.73
N SER A 166 13.95 -9.73 11.47
CA SER A 166 13.25 -10.97 11.11
C SER A 166 12.31 -10.71 9.94
N ALA A 167 12.15 -11.69 9.06
CA ALA A 167 11.21 -11.65 7.95
C ALA A 167 9.98 -12.50 8.27
N LEU A 168 8.81 -11.88 8.28
CA LEU A 168 7.52 -12.53 8.25
C LEU A 168 7.10 -12.71 6.79
N ILE A 169 6.94 -13.96 6.37
CA ILE A 169 6.65 -14.35 4.99
C ILE A 169 5.25 -14.94 4.97
N VAL A 170 4.35 -14.30 4.22
CA VAL A 170 2.99 -14.78 3.97
C VAL A 170 2.97 -15.38 2.56
N VAL A 171 3.03 -16.71 2.49
CA VAL A 171 2.96 -17.48 1.23
C VAL A 171 1.50 -17.75 0.90
N SER A 172 0.97 -17.12 -0.13
CA SER A 172 -0.46 -17.11 -0.43
C SER A 172 -0.80 -17.91 -1.70
N PRO A 173 -2.07 -18.31 -1.92
CA PRO A 173 -2.47 -18.87 -3.21
C PRO A 173 -2.29 -17.85 -4.35
N LEU A 174 -2.19 -18.33 -5.59
CA LEU A 174 -2.03 -17.48 -6.80
C LEU A 174 -3.05 -16.34 -6.90
N LYS A 175 -4.23 -16.51 -6.31
CA LYS A 175 -5.29 -15.50 -6.21
C LYS A 175 -4.80 -14.16 -5.62
N ILE A 176 -3.75 -14.16 -4.79
CA ILE A 176 -3.13 -12.93 -4.24
C ILE A 176 -2.68 -11.93 -5.32
N ILE A 177 -2.35 -12.40 -6.52
CA ILE A 177 -1.86 -11.55 -7.62
C ILE A 177 -2.98 -10.61 -8.12
N GLU A 178 -4.24 -11.00 -7.96
CA GLU A 178 -5.39 -10.29 -8.53
C GLU A 178 -6.27 -9.59 -7.48
N VAL A 179 -6.20 -10.00 -6.22
CA VAL A 179 -7.05 -9.47 -5.14
C VAL A 179 -6.41 -8.22 -4.52
N PRO A 180 -7.02 -7.03 -4.68
CA PRO A 180 -6.48 -5.80 -4.10
C PRO A 180 -6.69 -5.78 -2.57
N GLY A 181 -5.94 -4.92 -1.88
CA GLY A 181 -6.18 -4.63 -0.45
C GLY A 181 -5.56 -5.62 0.54
N ILE A 182 -5.01 -6.76 0.10
CA ILE A 182 -4.31 -7.71 1.00
C ILE A 182 -3.14 -7.04 1.72
N VAL A 183 -2.27 -6.33 0.99
CA VAL A 183 -1.14 -5.61 1.60
C VAL A 183 -1.65 -4.57 2.59
N ALA A 184 -2.71 -3.82 2.25
CA ALA A 184 -3.29 -2.83 3.14
C ALA A 184 -3.79 -3.48 4.44
N TYR A 185 -4.52 -4.61 4.33
CA TYR A 185 -5.00 -5.39 5.46
C TYR A 185 -3.83 -5.85 6.35
N LEU A 186 -2.79 -6.45 5.78
CA LEU A 186 -1.63 -6.92 6.54
C LEU A 186 -0.89 -5.76 7.21
N THR A 187 -0.67 -4.65 6.50
CA THR A 187 0.00 -3.46 7.09
C THR A 187 -0.83 -2.79 8.19
N ASP A 188 -2.16 -2.83 8.12
CA ASP A 188 -3.05 -2.35 9.18
C ASP A 188 -2.88 -3.18 10.47
N LEU A 189 -2.69 -4.50 10.35
CA LEU A 189 -2.37 -5.34 11.51
C LEU A 189 -1.06 -4.93 12.18
N PHE A 190 0.00 -4.67 11.40
CA PHE A 190 1.27 -4.18 11.97
C PHE A 190 1.09 -2.82 12.65
N ALA A 191 0.43 -1.87 11.99
CA ALA A 191 0.21 -0.53 12.51
C ALA A 191 -0.58 -0.53 13.84
N ARG A 192 -1.64 -1.35 13.93
CA ARG A 192 -2.44 -1.51 15.16
C ARG A 192 -1.64 -2.07 16.34
N ASN A 193 -0.63 -2.87 16.05
CA ASN A 193 0.25 -3.44 17.07
C ASN A 193 1.51 -2.58 17.30
N SER A 194 1.58 -1.38 16.72
CA SER A 194 2.74 -0.48 16.81
C SER A 194 4.04 -1.09 16.32
N ILE A 195 3.96 -2.06 15.39
CA ILE A 195 5.11 -2.73 14.81
C ILE A 195 5.58 -1.95 13.59
N ASN A 196 6.86 -1.55 13.58
CA ASN A 196 7.45 -0.86 12.44
C ASN A 196 8.00 -1.85 11.40
N ILE A 197 7.56 -1.72 10.16
CA ILE A 197 8.09 -2.49 9.03
C ILE A 197 9.39 -1.83 8.56
N THR A 198 10.52 -2.52 8.70
CA THR A 198 11.83 -2.08 8.20
C THR A 198 11.93 -2.23 6.69
N GLN A 199 11.44 -3.34 6.11
CA GLN A 199 11.37 -3.55 4.66
C GLN A 199 10.08 -4.30 4.27
N PHE A 200 9.59 -4.05 3.07
CA PHE A 200 8.43 -4.73 2.51
C PHE A 200 8.71 -5.12 1.07
N MET A 201 8.28 -6.31 0.68
CA MET A 201 8.35 -6.78 -0.69
C MET A 201 7.27 -7.80 -1.00
N SER A 202 6.91 -7.86 -2.27
CA SER A 202 6.06 -8.90 -2.86
C SER A 202 6.86 -9.60 -3.94
N CYS A 203 6.90 -10.92 -3.89
CA CYS A 203 7.56 -11.77 -4.88
C CYS A 203 6.60 -12.89 -5.25
N HIS A 204 5.92 -12.76 -6.40
CA HIS A 204 4.92 -13.72 -6.85
C HIS A 204 3.80 -13.92 -5.81
N THR A 205 3.80 -15.04 -5.11
CA THR A 205 2.82 -15.43 -4.09
C THR A 205 3.22 -15.01 -2.68
N ASP A 206 4.44 -14.53 -2.52
CA ASP A 206 5.06 -14.30 -1.22
C ASP A 206 4.96 -12.81 -0.90
N THR A 207 4.41 -12.51 0.27
CA THR A 207 4.43 -11.16 0.85
C THR A 207 5.35 -11.18 2.05
N ILE A 208 6.44 -10.40 2.00
CA ILE A 208 7.54 -10.49 2.96
C ILE A 208 7.70 -9.14 3.65
N PHE A 209 7.53 -9.15 4.97
CA PHE A 209 7.72 -8.01 5.85
C PHE A 209 8.95 -8.25 6.72
N VAL A 210 9.91 -7.35 6.66
CA VAL A 210 11.07 -7.36 7.57
C VAL A 210 10.79 -6.40 8.71
N VAL A 211 10.87 -6.89 9.94
CA VAL A 211 10.60 -6.16 11.18
C VAL A 211 11.79 -6.33 12.15
N SER A 212 11.77 -5.59 13.26
CA SER A 212 12.68 -5.86 14.37
C SER A 212 12.46 -7.28 14.91
N ARG A 213 13.52 -7.98 15.31
CA ARG A 213 13.41 -9.30 15.96
C ARG A 213 12.59 -9.25 17.25
N GLU A 214 12.61 -8.14 17.96
CA GLU A 214 11.81 -7.97 19.18
C GLU A 214 10.30 -7.95 18.88
N ASP A 215 9.92 -7.43 17.70
CA ASP A 215 8.52 -7.33 17.26
C ASP A 215 7.99 -8.62 16.61
N SER A 216 8.87 -9.61 16.37
CA SER A 216 8.50 -10.90 15.75
C SER A 216 8.30 -12.05 16.74
N LEU A 217 8.51 -11.81 18.04
CA LEU A 217 8.41 -12.78 19.14
C LEU A 217 7.05 -12.74 19.86
#